data_AF-A0A9D9PSZ5-F1
#
_entry.id   AF-A0A9D9PSZ5-F1
#
_cell.length_a   1.000
_cell.length_b   1.000
_cell.length_c   1.000
_cell.angle_alpha   90.00
_cell.angle_beta   90.00
_cell.angle_gamma   90.00
#
_symmetry.space_group_name_H-M   'P 1'
#
loop_
_entity.id
_entity.type
_entity.pdbx_description
1 polymer ?
#
loop_
_entity_poly.entity_id
_entity_poly.type
_entity_poly.pdbx_seq_one_letter_code
_entity_poly.pdbx_strand_id
1 'polypeptide(L)' 'MASYEDLWYAAKATRLVYLPPRLLETFGESNVHYQVFSEDLDNPSLVHLRHGQVTAARPQIITPHCFLQEMTEK' A
#
# COMPACT_ATOMS: atom_id res chain seq x y z
N MET A 1 2.97 -12.10 -13.79
CA MET A 1 2.80 -10.75 -13.22
C MET A 1 1.40 -10.28 -13.59
N ALA A 2 0.67 -9.66 -12.68
CA ALA A 2 -0.63 -9.07 -13.00
C ALA A 2 -0.44 -7.94 -14.02
N SER A 3 -1.32 -7.85 -15.01
CA SER A 3 -1.30 -6.75 -15.98
C SER A 3 -1.80 -5.46 -15.34
N TYR A 4 -1.57 -4.33 -16.01
CA TYR A 4 -2.13 -3.04 -15.59
C TYR A 4 -3.67 -3.09 -15.55
N GLU A 5 -4.29 -3.77 -16.51
CA GLU A 5 -5.75 -3.93 -16.55
C GLU A 5 -6.25 -4.77 -15.38
N ASP A 6 -5.55 -5.85 -15.02
CA ASP A 6 -5.90 -6.70 -13.87
C ASP A 6 -5.86 -5.90 -12.56
N LEU A 7 -4.82 -5.06 -12.40
CA LEU A 7 -4.68 -4.19 -11.23
C LEU A 7 -5.83 -3.16 -11.18
N TRP A 8 -6.16 -2.56 -12.31
CA TRP A 8 -7.22 -1.54 -12.38
C TRP A 8 -8.61 -2.13 -12.15
N TYR A 9 -8.85 -3.33 -12.67
CA TYR A 9 -10.07 -4.10 -12.41
C TYR A 9 -10.22 -4.39 -10.92
N ALA A 10 -9.18 -4.93 -10.27
CA ALA A 10 -9.18 -5.20 -8.84
C ALA A 10 -9.41 -3.94 -8.01
N ALA A 11 -8.77 -2.82 -8.38
CA ALA A 11 -8.95 -1.53 -7.71
C ALA A 11 -10.40 -1.02 -7.82
N LYS A 12 -11.05 -1.16 -8.98
CA LYS A 12 -12.45 -0.77 -9.19
C LYS A 12 -13.45 -1.68 -8.45
N ALA A 13 -13.16 -2.98 -8.37
CA ALA A 13 -14.04 -3.94 -7.70
C ALA A 13 -13.93 -3.87 -6.17
N THR A 14 -12.82 -3.35 -5.64
CA THR A 14 -12.59 -3.27 -4.20
C THR A 14 -13.38 -2.12 -3.58
N ARG A 15 -14.13 -2.42 -2.52
CA ARG A 15 -14.80 -1.42 -1.69
C ARG A 15 -14.15 -1.31 -0.34
N LEU A 16 -14.02 -0.08 0.15
CA LEU A 16 -13.55 0.20 1.49
C LEU A 16 -14.70 0.04 2.50
N VAL A 17 -14.52 -0.86 3.48
CA VAL A 17 -15.51 -1.16 4.53
C VAL A 17 -15.16 -0.45 5.85
N TYR A 18 -13.86 -0.28 6.13
CA TYR A 18 -13.36 0.35 7.35
C TYR A 18 -12.17 1.24 7.03
N LEU A 19 -12.24 2.51 7.43
CA LEU A 19 -11.14 3.46 7.28
C LEU A 19 -10.16 3.33 8.45
N PRO A 20 -8.88 3.69 8.25
CA PRO A 20 -7.93 3.83 9.34
C PRO A 20 -8.50 4.77 10.43
N PRO A 21 -8.49 4.37 11.71
CA PRO A 21 -9.08 5.17 12.78
C PRO A 21 -8.26 6.40 13.16
N ARG A 22 -7.00 6.47 12.73
CA ARG A 22 -6.08 7.59 12.98
C ARG A 22 -5.79 8.32 11.68
N LEU A 23 -5.65 9.64 11.78
CA LEU A 23 -5.12 10.47 10.70
C LEU A 23 -3.68 10.03 10.39
N LEU A 24 -3.36 9.96 9.11
CA LEU A 24 -2.00 9.69 8.65
C LEU A 24 -1.10 10.88 9.01
N GLU A 25 0.11 10.59 9.49
CA GLU A 25 1.10 11.62 9.78
C GLU A 25 1.61 12.21 8.46
N THR A 26 1.55 13.54 8.31
CA THR A 26 1.98 14.23 7.09
C THR A 26 3.50 14.46 7.02
N PHE A 27 4.17 14.52 8.18
CA PHE A 27 5.61 14.78 8.30
C PHE A 27 6.37 13.70 9.10
N GLY A 28 5.69 12.60 9.42
CA GLY A 28 6.22 11.43 10.12
C GLY A 28 6.21 10.18 9.24
N GLU A 29 6.57 9.05 9.82
CA GLU A 29 6.41 7.75 9.17
C GLU A 29 5.01 7.23 9.42
N SER A 30 4.22 7.06 8.36
CA SER A 30 2.88 6.50 8.49
C SER A 30 2.89 5.01 8.18
N ASN A 31 2.37 4.22 9.12
CA ASN A 31 2.22 2.79 8.95
C ASN A 31 0.75 2.38 9.04
N VAL A 32 0.22 1.80 7.97
CA VAL A 32 -1.19 1.39 7.87
C VAL A 32 -1.25 -0.11 7.65
N HIS A 33 -1.70 -0.84 8.67
CA HIS A 33 -2.09 -2.22 8.51
C HIS A 33 -3.51 -2.29 7.95
N TYR A 34 -3.71 -3.12 6.94
CA TYR A 34 -5.01 -3.31 6.31
C TYR A 34 -5.30 -4.80 6.12
N GLN A 35 -6.58 -5.09 5.96
CA GLN A 35 -7.09 -6.42 5.69
C GLN A 35 -7.93 -6.37 4.41
N VAL A 36 -7.77 -7.37 3.57
CA VAL A 36 -8.58 -7.54 2.35
C VAL A 36 -9.27 -8.89 2.42
N PHE A 37 -10.58 -8.87 2.21
CA PHE A 37 -11.40 -10.06 2.06
C PHE A 37 -11.65 -10.27 0.58
N SER A 38 -11.40 -11.48 0.08
CA SER A 38 -11.70 -11.87 -1.29
C SER A 38 -12.32 -13.26 -1.30
N GLU A 39 -13.32 -13.47 -2.14
CA GLU A 39 -13.90 -14.79 -2.35
C GLU A 39 -12.85 -15.76 -2.93
N ASP A 40 -12.98 -17.04 -2.59
CA ASP A 40 -12.23 -18.09 -3.28
C ASP A 40 -12.87 -18.37 -4.64
N LEU A 41 -12.06 -18.36 -5.71
CA LEU A 41 -12.55 -18.51 -7.07
C LEU A 41 -13.07 -19.92 -7.38
N ASP A 42 -12.58 -20.93 -6.65
CA ASP A 42 -12.96 -22.33 -6.85
C ASP A 42 -14.09 -22.75 -5.90
N ASN A 43 -14.20 -22.13 -4.73
CA ASN A 43 -15.23 -22.41 -3.73
C ASN A 43 -15.86 -21.12 -3.16
N PRO A 44 -17.05 -20.71 -3.66
CA PRO A 44 -17.69 -19.47 -3.26
C PRO A 44 -18.17 -19.44 -1.79
N SER A 45 -18.14 -20.57 -1.07
CA SER A 45 -18.44 -20.60 0.37
C SER A 45 -17.24 -20.22 1.25
N LEU A 46 -16.06 -20.05 0.65
CA LEU A 46 -14.82 -19.70 1.34
C LEU A 46 -14.40 -18.27 1.02
N VAL A 47 -13.80 -17.63 2.03
CA VAL A 47 -13.26 -16.28 1.93
C VAL A 47 -11.80 -16.30 2.37
N HIS A 48 -10.94 -15.67 1.57
CA HIS A 48 -9.56 -15.41 1.92
C HIS A 48 -9.44 -14.10 2.69
N LEU A 49 -8.82 -14.17 3.86
CA LEU A 49 -8.38 -12.99 4.60
C LEU A 49 -6.89 -12.76 4.35
N ARG A 50 -6.56 -11.62 3.73
CA ARG A 50 -5.18 -11.20 3.45
C ARG A 50 -4.82 -10.02 4.33
N HIS A 51 -3.65 -10.11 4.96
CA HIS A 51 -3.08 -9.01 5.73
C HIS A 51 -2.04 -8.27 4.89
N GLY A 52 -2.09 -6.95 4.93
CA GLY A 52 -1.13 -6.09 4.26
C GLY A 52 -0.72 -4.92 5.13
N GLN A 53 0.35 -4.27 4.70
CA GLN A 53 0.91 -3.10 5.37
C GLN A 53 1.33 -2.10 4.30
N VAL A 54 0.94 -0.84 4.49
CA VAL A 54 1.41 0.29 3.69
C VAL A 54 2.29 1.16 4.59
N THR A 55 3.53 1.35 4.20
CA THR A 55 4.50 2.23 4.86
C THR A 55 4.72 3.45 3.99
N ALA A 56 4.44 4.64 4.52
CA ALA A 56 4.89 5.89 3.94
C ALA A 56 6.08 6.40 4.76
N ALA A 57 7.25 6.45 4.12
CA ALA A 57 8.45 7.02 4.72
C ALA A 57 8.27 8.51 4.99
N ARG A 58 8.98 9.02 6.00
CA ARG A 58 9.01 10.45 6.28
C ARG A 58 9.48 11.22 5.05
N PRO A 59 8.75 12.25 4.58
CA PRO A 59 9.19 13.06 3.46
C PRO A 59 10.49 13.78 3.82
N GLN A 60 11.48 13.71 2.93
CA GLN A 60 12.76 14.38 3.07
C GLN A 60 12.94 15.45 1.99
N ILE A 61 13.60 16.56 2.34
CA ILE A 61 13.99 17.57 1.37
C ILE A 61 15.26 17.08 0.67
N ILE A 62 15.15 16.79 -0.62
CA ILE A 62 16.30 16.41 -1.44
C ILE A 62 17.05 17.69 -1.80
N THR A 63 18.24 17.86 -1.23
CA THR A 63 19.18 18.90 -1.65
C THR A 63 20.19 18.34 -2.65
N PRO A 64 20.83 19.18 -3.48
CA PRO A 64 21.86 18.72 -4.40
C PRO A 64 22.99 17.93 -3.72
N HIS A 65 23.37 18.31 -2.50
CA HIS A 65 24.40 17.61 -1.73
C HIS A 65 23.94 16.21 -1.27
N CYS A 66 22.72 16.10 -0.73
CA CYS A 66 22.15 14.81 -0.31
C CYS A 66 22.06 13.84 -1.48
N PHE A 67 21.60 14.31 -2.64
CA PHE A 67 21.46 13.49 -3.84
C PHE A 67 22.80 12.94 -4.36
N LEU A 68 23.86 13.76 -4.34
CA LEU A 68 25.19 13.33 -4.76
C LEU A 68 25.79 12.28 -3.81
N GLN A 69 25.54 12.37 -2.51
CA GLN A 69 25.93 11.32 -1.55
C GLN A 69 25.21 10.01 -1.83
N GLU A 70 23.88 10.02 -1.99
CA GLU A 70 23.10 8.79 -2.25
C GLU A 70 23.51 8.10 -3.55
N MET A 71 23.93 8.85 -4.57
CA MET A 71 24.44 8.30 -5.83
C MET A 71 25.82 7.62 -5.69
N THR A 72 26.60 8.03 -4.70
CA THR A 72 27.98 7.53 -4.50
C THR A 72 28.01 6.29 -3.60
N GLU A 73 26.97 6.08 -2.77
CA GLU A 73 26.85 4.95 -1.85
C GLU A 73 26.28 3.66 -2.52
N LYS A 74 26.14 3.64 -3.85
CA LYS A 74 25.75 2.47 -4.66
C LYS A 74 26.92 1.91 -5.46
#